data_AF-A0A7S0FYV3-F1
#
_entry.id   AF-A0A7S0FYV3-F1
#
_cell.length_a   1.000
_cell.length_b   1.000
_cell.length_c   1.000
_cell.angle_alpha   90.00
_cell.angle_beta   90.00
_cell.angle_gamma   90.00
#
_symmetry.space_group_name_H-M   'P 1'
#
loop_
_entity.id
_entity.type
_entity.pdbx_description
1 polymer ?
#
loop_
_entity_poly.entity_id
_entity_poly.type
_entity_poly.pdbx_seq_one_letter_code
_entity_poly.pdbx_strand_id
1 'polypeptide(L)'
;VPESSDANLEAVGGLLFENLFKMYPESKELFPFMRGQDPAKVTSKPMYKNHVKGVAKYVNDAVMGLGSLEDVAPVLESLGRRHNNYGTQAVHYDLVGNAFLATLEQALGPKGLWTPEAKESWTQVWGIVASTMKKGQGIE
;
A
#
# COMPACT_ATOMS: atom_id res chain seq x y z
N VAL A 1 -5.97 -12.58 -14.65
CA VAL A 1 -6.11 -12.08 -13.26
C VAL A 1 -7.59 -11.87 -13.03
N PRO A 2 -8.21 -12.37 -11.95
CA PRO A 2 -9.64 -12.11 -11.74
C PRO A 2 -9.81 -10.60 -11.69
N GLU A 3 -10.82 -10.10 -12.42
CA GLU A 3 -11.12 -8.68 -12.50
C GLU A 3 -11.03 -8.04 -11.11
N SER A 4 -10.29 -6.94 -11.00
CA SER A 4 -10.21 -6.14 -9.79
C SER A 4 -11.57 -5.46 -9.58
N SER A 5 -12.57 -6.23 -9.13
CA SER A 5 -13.86 -5.69 -8.76
C SER A 5 -13.66 -4.67 -7.63
N ASP A 6 -14.50 -3.64 -7.61
CA ASP A 6 -14.44 -2.59 -6.60
C ASP A 6 -14.47 -3.15 -5.17
N ALA A 7 -15.19 -4.25 -4.95
CA ALA A 7 -15.25 -4.95 -3.67
C ALA A 7 -13.92 -5.63 -3.30
N ASN A 8 -13.21 -6.23 -4.27
CA ASN A 8 -11.91 -6.84 -4.02
C ASN A 8 -10.85 -5.77 -3.68
N LEU A 9 -10.88 -4.64 -4.39
CA LEU A 9 -9.97 -3.52 -4.11
C LEU A 9 -10.24 -2.88 -2.74
N GLU A 10 -11.51 -2.72 -2.36
CA GLU A 10 -11.87 -2.25 -1.02
C GLU A 10 -11.40 -3.22 0.07
N ALA A 11 -11.60 -4.53 -0.11
CA ALA A 11 -11.20 -5.53 0.87
C ALA A 11 -9.68 -5.58 1.06
N VAL A 12 -8.90 -5.62 -0.03
CA VAL A 12 -7.44 -5.64 0.03
C VAL A 12 -6.89 -4.33 0.60
N GLY A 13 -7.41 -3.19 0.17
CA GLY A 13 -7.01 -1.89 0.72
C GLY A 13 -7.36 -1.76 2.20
N GLY A 14 -8.55 -2.21 2.60
CA GLY A 14 -8.98 -2.23 3.99
C GLY A 14 -8.03 -3.05 4.86
N LEU A 15 -7.68 -4.25 4.42
CA LEU A 15 -6.76 -5.13 5.14
C LEU A 15 -5.35 -4.54 5.27
N LEU A 16 -4.85 -3.88 4.21
CA LEU A 16 -3.58 -3.16 4.24
C LEU A 16 -3.55 -2.09 5.34
N PHE A 17 -4.58 -1.24 5.38
CA PHE A 17 -4.66 -0.16 6.35
C PHE A 17 -4.94 -0.66 7.77
N GLU A 18 -5.71 -1.74 7.92
CA GLU A 18 -5.89 -2.41 9.21
C GLU A 18 -4.55 -2.90 9.76
N ASN A 19 -3.75 -3.60 8.93
CA ASN A 19 -2.42 -4.06 9.32
C ASN A 19 -1.49 -2.89 9.62
N LEU A 20 -1.48 -1.84 8.79
CA LEU A 20 -0.68 -0.63 9.02
C LEU A 20 -1.00 0.00 10.38
N PHE A 21 -2.26 0.23 10.68
CA PHE A 21 -2.67 0.89 11.93
C PHE A 21 -2.60 0.00 13.17
N LYS A 22 -2.61 -1.32 12.99
CA LYS A 22 -2.37 -2.29 14.07
C LYS A 22 -0.89 -2.37 14.40
N MET A 23 -0.02 -2.40 13.40
CA MET A 23 1.44 -2.48 13.58
C MET A 23 2.05 -1.14 14.00
N TYR A 24 1.52 -0.04 13.46
CA TYR A 24 2.04 1.32 13.62
C TYR A 24 0.90 2.30 13.89
N PRO A 25 0.32 2.32 15.11
CA PRO A 25 -0.82 3.18 15.44
C PRO A 25 -0.60 4.68 15.17
N GLU A 26 0.63 5.15 15.28
CA GLU A 26 1.06 6.52 15.01
C GLU A 26 0.89 6.94 13.54
N SER A 27 0.91 5.98 12.61
CA SER A 27 0.72 6.26 11.18
C SER A 27 -0.67 6.82 10.86
N LYS A 28 -1.65 6.68 11.77
CA LYS A 28 -2.96 7.34 11.67
C LYS A 28 -2.84 8.86 11.55
N GLU A 29 -1.80 9.46 12.13
CA GLU A 29 -1.56 10.90 12.06
C GLU A 29 -1.20 11.37 10.65
N LEU A 30 -0.81 10.47 9.75
CA LEU A 30 -0.57 10.77 8.34
C LEU A 30 -1.87 10.96 7.55
N PHE A 31 -3.00 10.47 8.08
CA PHE A 31 -4.28 10.48 7.40
C PHE A 31 -5.23 11.45 8.12
N PRO A 32 -5.53 12.64 7.56
CA PRO A 32 -6.36 13.64 8.24
C PRO A 32 -7.72 13.11 8.70
N PHE A 33 -8.28 12.14 7.99
CA PHE A 33 -9.55 11.51 8.33
C PHE A 33 -9.50 10.50 9.49
N MET A 34 -8.30 10.09 9.92
CA MET A 34 -8.08 9.18 11.05
C MET A 34 -7.69 9.90 12.34
N ARG A 35 -7.19 11.14 12.27
CA ARG A 35 -6.69 11.89 13.43
C ARG A 35 -7.74 12.04 14.53
N GLY A 36 -7.39 11.56 15.72
CA GLY A 36 -8.29 11.59 16.89
C GLY A 36 -9.59 10.80 16.73
N GLN A 37 -9.71 9.96 15.69
CA GLN A 37 -10.89 9.13 15.45
C GLN A 37 -10.67 7.70 15.91
N ASP A 38 -11.74 7.08 16.40
CA ASP A 38 -11.81 5.63 16.59
C ASP A 38 -11.89 4.95 15.20
N PRO A 39 -10.94 4.07 14.83
CA PRO A 39 -10.97 3.37 13.55
C PRO A 39 -12.29 2.67 13.26
N ALA A 40 -12.94 2.07 14.28
CA ALA A 40 -14.22 1.38 14.10
C ALA A 40 -15.34 2.31 13.62
N LYS A 41 -15.23 3.62 13.88
CA LYS A 41 -16.20 4.63 13.44
C LYS A 41 -15.90 5.22 12.07
N VAL A 42 -14.68 5.01 11.54
CA VAL A 42 -14.22 5.61 10.28
C VAL A 42 -14.24 4.61 9.14
N THR A 43 -13.92 3.34 9.40
CA THR A 43 -13.77 2.29 8.37
C THR A 43 -15.03 2.05 7.53
N SER A 44 -16.21 2.29 8.09
CA SER A 44 -17.49 2.17 7.38
C SER A 44 -17.84 3.39 6.52
N LYS A 45 -17.16 4.53 6.70
CA LYS A 45 -17.50 5.78 6.01
C LYS A 45 -17.08 5.73 4.53
N PRO A 46 -17.87 6.31 3.60
CA PRO A 46 -17.54 6.31 2.17
C PRO A 46 -16.16 6.89 1.83
N MET A 47 -15.74 7.94 2.55
CA MET A 47 -14.43 8.55 2.33
C MET A 47 -13.27 7.60 2.67
N TYR A 48 -13.38 6.79 3.73
CA TYR A 48 -12.37 5.78 4.06
C TYR A 48 -12.32 4.69 2.98
N LYS A 49 -13.49 4.14 2.62
CA LYS A 49 -13.62 3.11 1.59
C LYS A 49 -13.04 3.56 0.25
N ASN A 50 -13.36 4.78 -0.16
CA ASN A 50 -12.83 5.37 -1.39
C ASN A 50 -11.32 5.55 -1.33
N HIS A 51 -10.77 5.96 -0.18
CA HIS A 51 -9.33 6.11 0.01
C HIS A 51 -8.60 4.77 -0.12
N VAL A 52 -9.01 3.77 0.67
CA VAL A 52 -8.32 2.46 0.67
C VAL A 52 -8.46 1.74 -0.66
N LYS A 53 -9.61 1.88 -1.34
CA LYS A 53 -9.82 1.38 -2.70
C LYS A 53 -8.86 2.04 -3.69
N GLY A 54 -8.71 3.37 -3.62
CA GLY A 54 -7.78 4.12 -4.46
C GLY A 54 -6.33 3.66 -4.27
N VAL A 55 -5.89 3.52 -3.02
CA VAL A 55 -4.54 3.02 -2.71
C VAL A 55 -4.35 1.60 -3.24
N ALA A 56 -5.28 0.69 -2.95
CA ALA A 56 -5.21 -0.69 -3.43
C ALA A 56 -5.15 -0.76 -4.96
N LYS A 57 -5.93 0.08 -5.66
CA LYS A 57 -5.88 0.18 -7.12
C LYS A 57 -4.50 0.61 -7.60
N TYR A 58 -3.94 1.70 -7.07
CA TYR A 58 -2.64 2.19 -7.52
C TYR A 58 -1.49 1.21 -7.19
N VAL A 59 -1.54 0.56 -6.04
CA VAL A 59 -0.58 -0.52 -5.69
C VAL A 59 -0.72 -1.68 -6.66
N ASN A 60 -1.94 -2.13 -6.96
CA ASN A 60 -2.19 -3.19 -7.92
C ASN A 60 -1.68 -2.80 -9.32
N ASP A 61 -2.01 -1.61 -9.81
CA ASP A 61 -1.58 -1.13 -11.13
C ASP A 61 -0.05 -1.06 -11.20
N ALA A 62 0.60 -0.55 -10.15
CA ALA A 62 2.06 -0.51 -10.06
C ALA A 62 2.68 -1.91 -10.09
N VAL A 63 2.16 -2.84 -9.29
CA VAL A 63 2.64 -4.22 -9.21
C VAL A 63 2.40 -4.98 -10.52
N MET A 64 1.21 -4.86 -11.11
CA MET A 64 0.85 -5.52 -12.36
C MET A 64 1.66 -4.99 -13.55
N GLY A 65 2.03 -3.71 -13.51
CA GLY A 65 2.89 -3.11 -14.51
C GLY A 65 4.38 -3.48 -14.38
N LEU A 66 4.82 -4.14 -13.30
CA LEU A 66 6.23 -4.55 -13.14
C LEU A 66 6.71 -5.57 -14.17
N GLY A 67 5.82 -6.13 -14.99
CA GLY A 67 6.21 -6.87 -16.20
C GLY A 67 7.03 -6.02 -17.18
N SER A 68 6.96 -4.69 -17.07
CA SER A 68 7.79 -3.71 -17.78
C SER A 68 8.16 -2.57 -16.82
N LEU A 69 9.34 -2.68 -16.20
CA LEU A 69 9.88 -1.66 -15.29
C LEU A 69 9.96 -0.26 -15.93
N GLU A 70 10.19 -0.21 -17.24
CA GLU A 70 10.28 1.03 -18.03
C GLU A 70 8.95 1.79 -18.07
N ASP A 71 7.82 1.06 -18.11
CA ASP A 71 6.48 1.66 -18.18
C ASP A 71 5.94 2.08 -16.80
N VAL A 72 6.35 1.36 -15.74
CA VAL A 72 5.89 1.62 -14.37
C VAL A 72 6.64 2.76 -13.69
N ALA A 73 7.92 2.95 -14.01
CA ALA A 73 8.74 3.94 -13.33
C ALA A 73 8.16 5.37 -13.39
N PRO A 74 7.70 5.90 -14.54
CA PRO A 74 7.10 7.24 -14.61
C PRO A 74 5.83 7.39 -13.76
N VAL A 75 5.02 6.33 -13.66
CA VAL A 75 3.78 6.32 -12.87
C VAL A 75 4.12 6.39 -11.38
N LEU A 76 5.05 5.56 -10.92
CA LEU A 76 5.51 5.53 -9.52
C LEU A 76 6.22 6.83 -9.13
N GLU A 77 7.06 7.38 -10.00
CA GLU A 77 7.69 8.68 -9.74
C GLU A 77 6.65 9.80 -9.63
N SER A 78 5.61 9.78 -10.47
CA SER A 78 4.48 10.71 -10.39
C SER A 78 3.70 10.55 -9.07
N LEU A 79 3.49 9.32 -8.63
CA LEU A 79 2.92 9.03 -7.32
C LEU A 79 3.80 9.59 -6.20
N GLY A 80 5.12 9.37 -6.26
CA GLY A 80 6.11 9.90 -5.33
C GLY A 80 6.06 11.43 -5.23
N ARG A 81 6.00 12.14 -6.36
CA ARG A 81 5.82 13.61 -6.38
C ARG A 81 4.58 14.07 -5.62
N ARG A 82 3.48 13.31 -5.66
CA ARG A 82 2.28 13.64 -4.88
C ARG A 82 2.50 13.44 -3.38
N HIS A 83 3.30 12.44 -3.00
CA HIS A 83 3.60 12.12 -1.59
C HIS A 83 4.43 13.20 -0.89
N ASN A 84 5.12 14.08 -1.63
CA ASN A 84 5.69 15.31 -1.07
C ASN A 84 4.67 16.18 -0.37
N ASN A 85 3.46 16.27 -0.92
CA ASN A 85 2.40 17.13 -0.39
C ASN A 85 1.74 16.54 0.87
N TYR A 86 2.04 15.29 1.21
CA TYR A 86 1.38 14.56 2.31
C TYR A 86 2.24 14.49 3.58
N GLY A 87 3.47 15.03 3.54
CA GLY A 87 4.42 14.93 4.65
C GLY A 87 4.99 13.52 4.81
N THR A 88 4.96 12.71 3.75
CA THR A 88 5.54 11.36 3.77
C THR A 88 7.05 11.43 3.92
N GLN A 89 7.60 10.67 4.85
CA GLN A 89 9.05 10.55 5.07
C GLN A 89 9.53 9.17 4.61
N ALA A 90 10.85 9.01 4.43
CA ALA A 90 11.45 7.75 3.99
C ALA A 90 11.01 6.57 4.87
N VAL A 91 10.97 6.76 6.20
CA VAL A 91 10.54 5.73 7.16
C VAL A 91 9.11 5.24 6.94
N HIS A 92 8.20 6.08 6.42
CA HIS A 92 6.81 5.67 6.19
C HIS A 92 6.70 4.60 5.10
N TYR A 93 7.62 4.55 4.14
CA TYR A 93 7.65 3.50 3.12
C TYR A 93 7.95 2.12 3.74
N ASP A 94 8.79 2.07 4.77
CA ASP A 94 9.09 0.82 5.46
C ASP A 94 7.88 0.34 6.28
N LEU A 95 7.16 1.26 6.93
CA LEU A 95 5.93 0.94 7.66
C LEU A 95 4.88 0.32 6.73
N VAL A 96 4.65 0.94 5.57
CA VAL A 96 3.70 0.44 4.58
C VAL A 96 4.17 -0.88 3.97
N GLY A 97 5.47 -1.06 3.72
CA GLY A 97 6.05 -2.31 3.23
C GLY A 97 5.80 -3.48 4.18
N ASN A 98 6.02 -3.27 5.47
CA ASN A 98 5.76 -4.26 6.50
C ASN A 98 4.27 -4.64 6.56
N ALA A 99 3.38 -3.64 6.51
CA ALA A 99 1.94 -3.87 6.46
C ALA A 99 1.49 -4.58 5.17
N PHE A 100 2.10 -4.27 4.04
CA PHE A 100 1.86 -4.90 2.75
C PHE A 100 2.23 -6.39 2.76
N LEU A 101 3.42 -6.73 3.26
CA LEU A 101 3.84 -8.13 3.39
C LEU A 101 2.94 -8.91 4.36
N ALA A 102 2.57 -8.31 5.51
CA ALA A 102 1.63 -8.92 6.44
C ALA A 102 0.24 -9.17 5.81
N THR A 103 -0.20 -8.26 4.93
CA THR A 103 -1.46 -8.39 4.19
C THR A 103 -1.41 -9.54 3.19
N LEU A 104 -0.30 -9.69 2.46
CA LEU A 104 -0.09 -10.80 1.54
C LEU A 104 -0.01 -12.15 2.28
N GLU A 105 0.70 -12.20 3.40
CA GLU A 105 0.79 -13.39 4.25
C GLU A 105 -0.61 -13.84 4.71
N GLN A 106 -1.45 -12.90 5.18
CA GLN A 106 -2.81 -13.22 5.60
C GLN A 106 -3.70 -13.71 4.45
N ALA A 107 -3.53 -13.15 3.25
CA ALA A 107 -4.33 -13.52 2.09
C ALA A 107 -3.88 -14.84 1.42
N LEU A 108 -2.58 -15.12 1.43
CA LEU A 108 -1.95 -16.23 0.70
C LEU A 108 -1.59 -17.42 1.62
N GLY A 109 -1.34 -17.18 2.90
CA GLY A 109 -0.99 -18.19 3.90
C GLY A 109 -2.03 -19.30 4.03
N PRO A 110 -3.34 -18.99 4.20
CA PRO A 110 -4.39 -20.01 4.25
C PRO A 110 -4.51 -20.85 2.97
N LYS A 111 -3.98 -20.36 1.84
CA LYS A 111 -3.95 -21.06 0.56
C LYS A 111 -2.67 -21.89 0.36
N GLY A 112 -1.74 -21.87 1.32
CA GLY A 112 -0.42 -22.49 1.19
C GLY A 112 0.48 -21.82 0.15
N LEU A 113 0.16 -20.59 -0.27
CA LEU A 113 0.89 -19.86 -1.31
C LEU A 113 1.92 -18.87 -0.76
N TRP A 114 1.95 -18.67 0.56
CA TRP A 114 2.95 -17.83 1.22
C TRP A 114 4.19 -18.66 1.59
N THR A 115 5.08 -18.84 0.62
CA THR A 115 6.37 -19.52 0.81
C THR A 115 7.49 -18.51 1.12
N PRO A 116 8.65 -18.95 1.63
CA PRO A 116 9.81 -18.08 1.78
C PRO A 116 10.19 -17.35 0.50
N GLU A 117 10.15 -18.03 -0.65
CA GLU A 117 10.44 -17.46 -1.97
C GLU A 117 9.41 -16.41 -2.38
N ALA A 118 8.13 -16.64 -2.07
CA ALA A 118 7.08 -15.66 -2.30
C ALA A 118 7.31 -14.40 -1.46
N LYS A 119 7.62 -14.58 -0.16
CA LYS A 119 7.93 -13.45 0.74
C LYS A 119 9.12 -12.63 0.23
N GLU A 120 10.20 -13.30 -0.17
CA GLU A 120 11.39 -12.65 -0.71
C GLU A 120 11.06 -11.87 -2.00
N SER A 121 10.33 -12.50 -2.93
CA SER A 121 9.92 -11.87 -4.19
C SER A 121 9.07 -10.62 -3.95
N TRP A 122 8.07 -10.71 -3.06
CA TRP A 122 7.22 -9.57 -2.72
C TRP A 122 7.96 -8.46 -1.97
N THR A 123 8.99 -8.82 -1.19
CA THR A 123 9.87 -7.84 -0.54
C THR A 123 10.67 -7.06 -1.58
N GLN A 124 11.21 -7.73 -2.61
CA GLN A 124 11.91 -7.07 -3.71
C GLN A 124 10.98 -6.17 -4.53
N VAL A 125 9.76 -6.65 -4.83
CA VAL A 125 8.72 -5.85 -5.50
C VAL A 125 8.43 -4.56 -4.73
N TRP A 126 8.20 -4.66 -3.41
CA TRP A 126 8.01 -3.47 -2.59
C TRP A 126 9.24 -2.55 -2.59
N GLY A 127 10.45 -3.11 -2.51
CA GLY A 127 11.70 -2.35 -2.57
C GLY A 127 11.82 -1.51 -3.85
N ILE A 128 11.45 -2.07 -5.01
CA ILE A 128 11.40 -1.34 -6.29
C ILE A 128 10.37 -0.20 -6.20
N VAL A 129 9.14 -0.50 -5.75
CA VAL A 129 8.08 0.50 -5.63
C VAL A 129 8.50 1.67 -4.73
N ALA A 130 9.01 1.36 -3.53
CA ALA A 130 9.45 2.34 -2.57
C ALA A 130 10.62 3.17 -3.10
N SER A 131 11.62 2.54 -3.72
CA SER A 131 12.77 3.24 -4.31
C SER A 131 12.35 4.22 -5.40
N THR A 132 11.49 3.79 -6.33
CA THR A 132 11.01 4.64 -7.41
C THR A 132 10.12 5.79 -6.92
N MET A 133 9.24 5.54 -5.94
CA MET A 133 8.43 6.59 -5.33
C MET A 133 9.29 7.60 -4.57
N LYS A 134 10.26 7.12 -3.77
CA LYS A 134 11.23 7.98 -3.06
C LYS A 134 12.02 8.86 -4.02
N LYS A 135 12.51 8.29 -5.13
CA LYS A 135 13.14 9.05 -6.23
C LYS A 135 12.21 10.13 -6.79
N GLY A 136 10.97 9.78 -7.13
CA GLY A 136 9.99 10.76 -7.62
C GLY A 136 9.65 11.85 -6.59
N GLN A 137 9.66 11.48 -5.31
CA GLN A 137 9.48 12.39 -4.19
C GLN A 137 10.72 13.28 -3.96
N GLY A 138 11.91 12.86 -4.37
CA GLY A 138 13.16 13.58 -4.12
C GLY A 138 13.71 13.34 -2.70
N ILE A 139 13.41 12.18 -2.12
CA ILE A 139 14.01 11.70 -0.87
C ILE A 139 14.84 10.45 -1.19
N GLU A 140 16.06 10.36 -0.67
CA GLU A 140 16.95 9.19 -0.83
C GLU A 140 16.68 8.14 0.27
#